data_AF-A0A7S4IPA5-F1
#
_entry.id   AF-A0A7S4IPA5-F1
#
_cell.length_a   1.000
_cell.length_b   1.000
_cell.length_c   1.000
_cell.angle_alpha   90.00
_cell.angle_beta   90.00
_cell.angle_gamma   90.00
#
_symmetry.space_group_name_H-M   'P 1'
#
loop_
_entity.id
_entity.type
_entity.pdbx_description
1 polymer ?
#
loop_
_entity_poly.entity_id
_entity_poly.type
_entity_poly.pdbx_seq_one_letter_code
_entity_poly.pdbx_strand_id
1 'polypeptide(L)'
;LLLARDDLDVNWKGATNETGFQCACENGHAKIVNLLLARNDVDANLTGRMIRTGFHFACEKGHTEVIKLLLAKDDVHVNLKDFASRTGFHLACENGHTEIVNLLLARDDLDVNWKGATNETGFQCACENGHAKIVNLLLARNDVDANLTGRMIRTGFHFACEKGHTEVIKLLLAKDDVHVNLKDFASRTGFHLACE
;
A
#
# COMPACT_ATOMS: atom_id res chain seq x y z
N LEU A 1 -9.10 -25.60 -19.40
CA LEU A 1 -10.14 -25.82 -20.44
C LEU A 1 -10.58 -24.51 -21.07
N LEU A 2 -11.16 -23.55 -20.33
CA LEU A 2 -11.56 -22.25 -20.92
C LEU A 2 -10.37 -21.43 -21.45
N LEU A 3 -9.26 -21.36 -20.70
CA LEU A 3 -8.05 -20.65 -21.12
C LEU A 3 -7.34 -21.24 -22.36
N ALA A 4 -7.80 -22.38 -22.89
CA ALA A 4 -7.25 -22.98 -24.12
C ALA A 4 -8.01 -22.54 -25.38
N ARG A 5 -9.03 -21.68 -25.24
CA ARG A 5 -9.79 -21.16 -26.39
C ARG A 5 -9.11 -19.91 -26.94
N ASP A 6 -8.97 -19.84 -28.26
CA ASP A 6 -8.39 -18.69 -28.97
C ASP A 6 -9.35 -17.49 -29.04
N ASP A 7 -10.66 -17.71 -28.89
CA ASP A 7 -11.69 -16.67 -28.92
C ASP A 7 -11.97 -16.04 -27.55
N LEU A 8 -11.26 -16.48 -26.50
CA LEU A 8 -11.41 -15.93 -25.16
C LEU A 8 -10.55 -14.67 -25.00
N ASP A 9 -11.20 -13.52 -24.85
CA ASP A 9 -10.56 -12.29 -24.36
C ASP A 9 -10.49 -12.33 -22.82
N VAL A 10 -9.29 -12.55 -22.27
CA VAL A 10 -9.06 -12.60 -20.82
C VAL A 10 -9.10 -11.23 -20.14
N ASN A 11 -9.06 -10.14 -20.91
CA ASN A 11 -9.09 -8.77 -20.43
C ASN A 11 -10.49 -8.16 -20.46
N TRP A 12 -11.50 -8.92 -20.88
CA TRP A 12 -12.87 -8.41 -20.87
C TRP A 12 -13.35 -8.07 -19.47
N LYS A 13 -14.01 -6.92 -19.39
CA LYS A 13 -14.58 -6.40 -18.15
C LYS A 13 -16.04 -6.79 -18.04
N GLY A 14 -16.44 -7.28 -16.87
CA GLY A 14 -17.84 -7.54 -16.54
C GLY A 14 -18.61 -6.26 -16.20
N ALA A 15 -19.86 -6.42 -15.75
CA ALA A 15 -20.74 -5.31 -15.38
C ALA A 15 -20.20 -4.43 -14.23
N THR A 16 -19.32 -4.97 -13.38
CA THR A 16 -18.65 -4.21 -12.32
C THR A 16 -17.42 -3.42 -12.81
N ASN A 17 -17.16 -3.40 -14.12
CA ASN A 17 -15.97 -2.84 -14.75
C ASN A 17 -14.68 -3.54 -14.28
N GLU A 18 -14.71 -4.88 -14.16
CA GLU A 18 -13.57 -5.68 -13.70
C GLU A 18 -13.32 -6.90 -14.56
N THR A 19 -12.05 -7.27 -14.68
CA THR A 19 -11.62 -8.48 -15.40
C THR A 19 -11.62 -9.71 -14.49
N GLY A 20 -11.67 -10.90 -15.11
CA GLY A 20 -11.48 -12.16 -14.38
C GLY A 20 -10.15 -12.21 -13.62
N PHE A 21 -9.10 -11.58 -14.16
CA PHE A 21 -7.80 -11.44 -13.51
C PHE A 21 -7.88 -10.62 -12.22
N GLN A 22 -8.55 -9.46 -12.25
CA GLN A 22 -8.73 -8.62 -11.07
C GLN A 22 -9.54 -9.34 -9.98
N CYS A 23 -10.63 -10.02 -10.36
CA CYS A 23 -11.41 -10.84 -9.44
C CYS A 23 -10.57 -11.96 -8.79
N ALA A 24 -9.72 -12.64 -9.58
CA ALA A 24 -8.82 -13.67 -9.05
C ALA A 24 -7.80 -13.09 -8.06
N CYS A 25 -7.27 -11.89 -8.34
CA CYS A 25 -6.36 -11.19 -7.43
C CYS A 25 -7.07 -10.77 -6.13
N GLU A 26 -8.28 -10.20 -6.22
CA GLU A 26 -9.07 -9.77 -5.07
C GLU A 26 -9.45 -10.94 -4.14
N ASN A 27 -9.75 -12.11 -4.71
CA ASN A 27 -10.13 -13.30 -3.96
C ASN A 27 -8.94 -14.19 -3.58
N GLY A 28 -7.70 -13.78 -3.87
CA GLY A 28 -6.50 -14.52 -3.49
C GLY A 28 -6.32 -15.86 -4.23
N HIS A 29 -6.93 -16.01 -5.41
CA HIS A 29 -6.89 -17.25 -6.17
C HIS A 29 -5.57 -17.42 -6.93
N ALA A 30 -4.47 -17.61 -6.19
CA ALA A 30 -3.10 -17.64 -6.71
C ALA A 30 -2.90 -18.61 -7.89
N LYS A 31 -3.53 -19.80 -7.87
CA LYS A 31 -3.47 -20.74 -9.01
C LYS A 31 -4.08 -20.17 -10.29
N ILE A 32 -5.19 -19.44 -10.18
CA ILE A 32 -5.85 -18.80 -11.34
C ILE A 32 -5.00 -17.63 -11.82
N VAL A 33 -4.49 -16.81 -10.90
CA VAL A 33 -3.56 -15.71 -11.22
C VAL A 33 -2.35 -16.24 -11.98
N ASN A 34 -1.70 -17.30 -11.49
CA ASN A 34 -0.54 -17.91 -12.16
C ASN A 34 -0.87 -18.41 -13.57
N LEU A 35 -2.03 -19.07 -13.75
CA LEU A 35 -2.47 -19.53 -15.07
C LEU A 35 -2.75 -18.37 -16.03
N LEU A 36 -3.31 -17.27 -15.54
CA LEU A 36 -3.57 -16.07 -16.35
C LEU A 36 -2.27 -15.38 -16.73
N LEU A 37 -1.35 -15.17 -15.77
CA LEU A 37 -0.01 -14.60 -15.98
C LEU A 37 0.90 -15.43 -16.90
N ALA A 38 0.56 -16.69 -17.16
CA ALA A 38 1.28 -17.52 -18.14
C ALA A 38 0.83 -17.24 -19.58
N ARG A 39 -0.25 -16.49 -19.79
CA ARG A 39 -0.69 -16.06 -21.12
C ARG A 39 0.04 -14.79 -21.55
N ASN A 40 0.27 -14.64 -22.86
CA ASN A 40 0.93 -13.47 -23.42
C ASN A 40 -0.01 -12.27 -23.64
N ASP A 41 -1.33 -12.50 -23.58
CA ASP A 41 -2.35 -11.50 -23.87
C ASP A 41 -3.02 -10.93 -22.61
N VAL A 42 -2.66 -11.39 -21.41
CA VAL A 42 -3.20 -10.81 -20.17
C VAL A 42 -2.54 -9.46 -19.87
N ASP A 43 -3.34 -8.45 -19.57
CA ASP A 43 -2.85 -7.17 -19.05
C ASP A 43 -3.02 -7.13 -17.53
N ALA A 44 -1.93 -7.39 -16.80
CA ALA A 44 -1.92 -7.37 -15.34
C ALA A 44 -2.09 -5.95 -14.74
N ASN A 45 -1.85 -4.91 -15.55
CA ASN A 45 -1.94 -3.50 -15.16
C ASN A 45 -3.29 -2.89 -15.52
N LEU A 46 -4.19 -3.65 -16.16
CA LEU A 46 -5.49 -3.15 -16.55
C LEU A 46 -6.23 -2.64 -15.31
N THR A 47 -6.80 -1.43 -15.42
CA THR A 47 -7.56 -0.79 -14.35
C THR A 47 -9.05 -1.09 -14.50
N GLY A 48 -9.73 -1.30 -13.38
CA GLY A 48 -11.16 -1.60 -13.31
C GLY A 48 -11.92 -0.56 -12.49
N ARG A 49 -12.86 -1.03 -11.66
CA ARG A 49 -13.58 -0.18 -10.70
C ARG A 49 -12.59 0.62 -9.85
N MET A 50 -12.91 1.90 -9.59
CA MET A 50 -12.07 2.80 -8.80
C MET A 50 -10.62 2.96 -9.32
N ILE A 51 -10.37 2.71 -10.61
CA ILE A 51 -9.03 2.76 -11.24
C ILE A 51 -8.07 1.75 -10.57
N ARG A 52 -8.60 0.67 -9.98
CA ARG A 52 -7.76 -0.34 -9.31
C ARG A 52 -7.33 -1.42 -10.28
N THR A 53 -6.10 -1.88 -10.11
CA THR A 53 -5.55 -3.08 -10.77
C THR A 53 -5.70 -4.30 -9.86
N GLY A 54 -5.42 -5.50 -10.37
CA GLY A 54 -5.39 -6.71 -9.54
C GLY A 54 -4.41 -6.59 -8.37
N PHE A 55 -3.28 -5.91 -8.61
CA PHE A 55 -2.27 -5.62 -7.60
C PHE A 55 -2.81 -4.81 -6.41
N HIS A 56 -3.61 -3.78 -6.66
CA HIS A 56 -4.23 -2.98 -5.58
C HIS A 56 -5.11 -3.85 -4.68
N PHE A 57 -5.96 -4.70 -5.27
CA PHE A 57 -6.82 -5.58 -4.49
C PHE A 57 -6.03 -6.62 -3.70
N ALA A 58 -5.01 -7.23 -4.30
CA ALA A 58 -4.16 -8.19 -3.61
C ALA A 58 -3.40 -7.54 -2.43
N CYS A 59 -2.91 -6.30 -2.59
CA CYS A 59 -2.29 -5.53 -1.51
C CYS A 59 -3.27 -5.21 -0.38
N GLU A 60 -4.47 -4.69 -0.70
CA GLU A 60 -5.50 -4.34 0.29
C GLU A 60 -5.97 -5.57 1.09
N LYS A 61 -6.15 -6.71 0.41
CA LYS A 61 -6.67 -7.94 1.02
C LYS A 61 -5.62 -8.83 1.66
N GLY A 62 -4.34 -8.54 1.50
CA GLY A 62 -3.27 -9.31 2.16
C GLY A 62 -2.90 -10.61 1.43
N HIS A 63 -3.14 -10.70 0.13
CA HIS A 63 -2.89 -11.92 -0.65
C HIS A 63 -1.42 -12.04 -1.07
N THR A 64 -0.55 -12.34 -0.11
CA THR A 64 0.90 -12.42 -0.31
C THR A 64 1.31 -13.29 -1.51
N GLU A 65 0.71 -14.47 -1.69
CA GLU A 65 1.10 -15.36 -2.78
C GLU A 65 0.75 -14.77 -4.16
N VAL A 66 -0.37 -14.06 -4.26
CA VAL A 66 -0.72 -13.31 -5.48
C VAL A 66 0.29 -12.19 -5.72
N ILE A 67 0.71 -11.47 -4.67
CA ILE A 67 1.75 -10.43 -4.80
C ILE A 67 3.08 -11.03 -5.26
N LYS A 68 3.51 -12.18 -4.74
CA LYS A 68 4.74 -12.86 -5.20
C LYS A 68 4.67 -13.20 -6.70
N LEU A 69 3.54 -13.72 -7.17
CA LEU A 69 3.32 -14.02 -8.58
C LEU A 69 3.34 -12.76 -9.46
N LEU A 70 2.71 -11.68 -9.00
CA LEU A 70 2.68 -10.40 -9.71
C LEU A 70 4.07 -9.76 -9.77
N LEU A 71 4.83 -9.76 -8.67
CA LEU A 71 6.17 -9.17 -8.60
C LEU A 71 7.23 -9.98 -9.36
N ALA A 72 6.94 -11.24 -9.71
CA ALA A 72 7.81 -12.05 -10.57
C ALA A 72 7.70 -11.67 -12.06
N LYS A 73 6.83 -10.73 -12.40
CA LYS A 73 6.64 -10.21 -13.76
C LYS A 73 7.21 -8.81 -13.88
N ASP A 74 8.13 -8.62 -14.83
CA ASP A 74 8.84 -7.36 -15.02
C ASP A 74 7.94 -6.21 -15.51
N ASP A 75 6.82 -6.54 -16.14
CA ASP A 75 5.86 -5.58 -16.69
C ASP A 75 4.80 -5.12 -15.68
N VAL A 76 4.75 -5.67 -14.46
CA VAL A 76 3.79 -5.23 -13.43
C VAL A 76 4.23 -3.92 -12.79
N HIS A 77 3.35 -2.92 -12.85
CA HIS A 77 3.60 -1.58 -12.32
C HIS A 77 3.09 -1.42 -10.88
N VAL A 78 4.03 -1.39 -9.93
CA VAL A 78 3.71 -1.34 -8.48
C VAL A 78 3.24 0.04 -7.98
N ASN A 79 3.56 1.11 -8.73
CA ASN A 79 3.24 2.51 -8.37
C ASN A 79 1.98 3.06 -9.07
N LEU A 80 1.19 2.22 -9.74
CA LEU A 80 -0.10 2.65 -10.26
C LEU A 80 -0.97 3.17 -9.12
N LYS A 81 -1.81 4.14 -9.44
CA LYS A 81 -2.61 4.90 -8.48
C LYS A 81 -4.08 4.59 -8.69
N ASP A 82 -4.78 4.28 -7.61
CA ASP A 82 -6.23 4.17 -7.63
C ASP A 82 -6.90 5.56 -7.72
N PHE A 83 -8.23 5.59 -7.76
CA PHE A 83 -9.02 6.83 -7.82
C PHE A 83 -8.74 7.79 -6.65
N ALA A 84 -8.32 7.28 -5.48
CA ALA A 84 -7.92 8.09 -4.34
C ALA A 84 -6.41 8.39 -4.34
N SER A 85 -5.75 8.26 -5.50
CA SER A 85 -4.31 8.42 -5.69
C SER A 85 -3.45 7.52 -4.80
N ARG A 86 -3.99 6.41 -4.29
CA ARG A 86 -3.26 5.46 -3.43
C ARG A 86 -2.62 4.38 -4.29
N THR A 87 -1.42 3.95 -3.91
CA THR A 87 -0.73 2.81 -4.52
C THR A 87 -1.04 1.52 -3.75
N GLY A 88 -0.68 0.35 -4.30
CA GLY A 88 -0.75 -0.91 -3.57
C GLY A 88 0.03 -0.88 -2.24
N PHE A 89 1.15 -0.15 -2.20
CA PHE A 89 1.94 0.06 -0.99
C PHE A 89 1.16 0.78 0.11
N HIS A 90 0.40 1.83 -0.20
CA HIS A 90 -0.47 2.51 0.77
C HIS A 90 -1.46 1.53 1.39
N LEU A 91 -2.13 0.74 0.55
CA LEU A 91 -3.16 -0.21 0.97
C LEU A 91 -2.57 -1.29 1.88
N ALA A 92 -1.37 -1.79 1.57
CA ALA A 92 -0.67 -2.78 2.39
C ALA A 92 -0.23 -2.18 3.74
N CYS A 93 0.27 -0.95 3.76
CA CYS A 93 0.65 -0.24 4.97
C CYS A 93 -0.56 0.06 5.87
N GLU A 94 -1.66 0.57 5.31
CA GLU A 94 -2.91 0.88 6.02
C GLU A 94 -3.52 -0.37 6.68
N ASN A 95 -3.51 -1.51 5.97
CA ASN A 95 -4.13 -2.76 6.43
C ASN A 95 -3.19 -3.68 7.22
N GLY A 96 -1.92 -3.31 7.44
CA GLY A 96 -1.01 -4.06 8.30
C GLY A 96 -0.33 -5.28 7.66
N HIS A 97 -0.35 -5.38 6.33
CA HIS A 97 0.18 -6.54 5.59
C HIS A 97 1.71 -6.52 5.50
N THR A 98 2.36 -6.83 6.62
CA THR A 98 3.82 -6.67 6.81
C THR A 98 4.65 -7.42 5.76
N GLU A 99 4.27 -8.66 5.40
CA GLU A 99 5.03 -9.44 4.40
C GLU A 99 4.94 -8.80 3.01
N ILE A 100 3.75 -8.29 2.63
CA ILE A 100 3.58 -7.57 1.36
C ILE A 100 4.42 -6.30 1.38
N VAL A 101 4.38 -5.50 2.44
CA VAL A 101 5.24 -4.31 2.58
C VAL A 101 6.70 -4.68 2.38
N ASN A 102 7.20 -5.74 3.02
CA ASN A 102 8.59 -6.17 2.87
C ASN A 102 8.93 -6.58 1.43
N LEU A 103 8.03 -7.27 0.72
CA LEU A 103 8.21 -7.60 -0.70
C LEU A 103 8.28 -6.34 -1.57
N LEU A 104 7.42 -5.35 -1.31
CA LEU A 104 7.41 -4.09 -2.04
C LEU A 104 8.67 -3.26 -1.78
N LEU A 105 9.15 -3.21 -0.54
CA LEU A 105 10.39 -2.50 -0.20
C LEU A 105 11.63 -3.09 -0.89
N ALA A 106 11.58 -4.35 -1.34
CA ALA A 106 12.66 -4.96 -2.12
C ALA A 106 12.67 -4.53 -3.60
N ARG A 107 11.69 -3.72 -4.04
CA ARG A 107 11.63 -3.17 -5.40
C ARG A 107 12.36 -1.85 -5.49
N ASP A 108 13.29 -1.76 -6.46
CA ASP A 108 14.07 -0.54 -6.71
C ASP A 108 13.23 0.59 -7.31
N ASP A 109 12.14 0.26 -8.00
CA ASP A 109 11.25 1.22 -8.64
C ASP A 109 10.14 1.73 -7.71
N LEU A 110 10.03 1.26 -6.46
CA LEU A 110 8.98 1.67 -5.54
C LEU A 110 9.11 3.14 -5.13
N ASP A 111 8.02 3.92 -5.30
CA ASP A 111 7.90 5.27 -4.73
C ASP A 111 7.32 5.18 -3.30
N VAL A 112 8.21 5.04 -2.31
CA VAL A 112 7.85 4.83 -0.90
C VAL A 112 7.22 6.06 -0.23
N ASN A 113 7.52 7.27 -0.75
CA ASN A 113 7.07 8.54 -0.17
C ASN A 113 5.93 9.20 -0.96
N TRP A 114 5.37 8.51 -1.96
CA TRP A 114 4.20 9.02 -2.66
C TRP A 114 3.10 9.41 -1.67
N LYS A 115 2.47 10.55 -1.90
CA LYS A 115 1.34 11.02 -1.09
C LYS A 115 0.04 10.76 -1.83
N GLY A 116 -0.86 9.99 -1.23
CA GLY A 116 -2.21 9.77 -1.74
C GLY A 116 -3.07 11.03 -1.74
N ALA A 117 -4.34 10.92 -2.14
CA ALA A 117 -5.24 12.08 -2.22
C ALA A 117 -5.52 12.73 -0.84
N THR A 118 -5.35 11.99 0.25
CA THR A 118 -5.39 12.52 1.63
C THR A 118 -4.08 13.19 2.04
N ASN A 119 -3.14 13.38 1.10
CA ASN A 119 -1.79 13.90 1.32
C ASN A 119 -0.95 13.02 2.26
N GLU A 120 -1.24 11.73 2.38
CA GLU A 120 -0.57 10.81 3.29
C GLU A 120 0.27 9.78 2.55
N THR A 121 1.40 9.43 3.15
CA THR A 121 2.30 8.37 2.72
C THR A 121 1.90 7.03 3.35
N GLY A 122 2.40 5.92 2.79
CA GLY A 122 2.27 4.60 3.43
C GLY A 122 2.82 4.55 4.86
N PHE A 123 3.90 5.30 5.14
CA PHE A 123 4.43 5.44 6.49
C PHE A 123 3.41 6.04 7.48
N GLN A 124 2.76 7.14 7.09
CA GLN A 124 1.74 7.78 7.93
C GLN A 124 0.52 6.87 8.12
N CYS A 125 0.08 6.15 7.09
CA CYS A 125 -1.00 5.16 7.22
C CYS A 125 -0.64 4.05 8.23
N ALA A 126 0.60 3.57 8.22
CA ALA A 126 1.06 2.56 9.19
C ALA A 126 1.13 3.12 10.61
N CYS A 127 1.57 4.37 10.79
CA CYS A 127 1.57 5.04 12.08
C CYS A 127 0.16 5.25 12.64
N GLU A 128 -0.78 5.72 11.82
CA GLU A 128 -2.17 5.96 12.22
C GLU A 128 -2.89 4.67 12.62
N ASN A 129 -2.59 3.56 11.96
CA ASN A 129 -3.23 2.27 12.22
C ASN A 129 -2.47 1.39 13.23
N GLY A 130 -1.35 1.87 13.79
CA GLY A 130 -0.64 1.18 14.88
C GLY A 130 0.24 0.01 14.43
N HIS A 131 0.59 -0.07 13.14
CA HIS A 131 1.32 -1.21 12.57
C HIS A 131 2.83 -1.12 12.84
N ALA A 132 3.23 -1.31 14.10
CA ALA A 132 4.60 -1.12 14.59
C ALA A 132 5.67 -1.88 13.76
N LYS A 133 5.39 -3.11 13.30
CA LYS A 133 6.33 -3.86 12.46
C LYS A 133 6.61 -3.17 11.12
N ILE A 134 5.59 -2.62 10.48
CA ILE A 134 5.72 -1.87 9.23
C ILE A 134 6.46 -0.57 9.48
N VAL A 135 6.11 0.17 10.55
CA VAL A 135 6.82 1.39 10.94
C VAL A 135 8.32 1.10 11.14
N ASN A 136 8.66 0.02 11.84
CA ASN A 136 10.06 -0.36 12.05
C ASN A 136 10.80 -0.69 10.73
N LEU A 137 10.15 -1.40 9.80
CA LEU A 137 10.73 -1.66 8.47
C LEU A 137 10.98 -0.37 7.70
N LEU A 138 10.06 0.58 7.74
CA LEU A 138 10.18 1.85 7.04
C LEU A 138 11.23 2.76 7.66
N LEU A 139 11.28 2.84 8.99
CA LEU A 139 12.31 3.58 9.73
C LEU A 139 13.73 3.02 9.56
N ALA A 140 13.88 1.80 9.05
CA ALA A 140 15.18 1.21 8.73
C ALA A 140 15.70 1.65 7.35
N ARG A 141 14.87 2.31 6.53
CA ARG A 141 15.27 2.79 5.21
C ARG A 141 15.73 4.25 5.24
N ASN A 142 16.75 4.55 4.45
CA ASN A 142 17.31 5.91 4.34
C ASN A 142 16.49 6.83 3.43
N ASP A 143 15.64 6.27 2.57
CA ASP A 143 14.80 7.01 1.64
C ASP A 143 13.40 7.29 2.20
N VAL A 144 13.09 6.91 3.45
CA VAL A 144 11.82 7.23 4.11
C VAL A 144 11.99 8.47 4.97
N ASP A 145 11.17 9.50 4.73
CA ASP A 145 11.12 10.69 5.58
C ASP A 145 9.96 10.61 6.59
N ALA A 146 10.31 10.32 7.85
CA ALA A 146 9.35 10.18 8.95
C ALA A 146 8.67 11.50 9.36
N ASN A 147 9.19 12.64 8.91
CA ASN A 147 8.71 13.98 9.24
C ASN A 147 7.80 14.58 8.17
N LEU A 148 7.52 13.85 7.08
CA LEU A 148 6.57 14.29 6.07
C LEU A 148 5.22 14.60 6.71
N THR A 149 4.69 15.76 6.36
CA THR A 149 3.36 16.21 6.79
C THR A 149 2.32 15.82 5.75
N GLY A 150 1.15 15.39 6.25
CA GLY A 150 0.00 15.01 5.43
C GLY A 150 -1.21 15.88 5.70
N ARG A 151 -2.40 15.28 5.78
CA ARG A 151 -3.63 16.03 6.11
C ARG A 151 -3.44 16.79 7.43
N MET A 152 -3.99 18.00 7.51
CA MET A 152 -3.91 18.85 8.71
C MET A 152 -2.47 19.16 9.18
N ILE A 153 -1.47 19.07 8.30
CA ILE A 153 -0.05 19.27 8.65
C ILE A 153 0.44 18.23 9.69
N ARG A 154 -0.16 17.04 9.72
CA ARG A 154 0.19 15.98 10.68
C ARG A 154 1.27 15.06 10.13
N THR A 155 2.21 14.68 10.99
CA THR A 155 3.22 13.64 10.73
C THR A 155 2.75 12.28 11.26
N GLY A 156 3.49 11.20 10.96
CA GLY A 156 3.22 9.89 11.55
C GLY A 156 3.20 9.91 13.09
N PHE A 157 4.05 10.73 13.72
CA PHE A 157 4.08 10.93 15.16
C PHE A 157 2.78 11.52 15.71
N HIS A 158 2.19 12.50 15.03
CA HIS A 158 0.89 13.07 15.43
C HIS A 158 -0.21 12.02 15.46
N PHE A 159 -0.32 11.21 14.39
CA PHE A 159 -1.33 10.15 14.31
C PHE A 159 -1.11 9.06 15.35
N ALA A 160 0.14 8.64 15.56
CA ALA A 160 0.46 7.63 16.58
C ALA A 160 0.07 8.12 17.99
N CYS A 161 0.32 9.39 18.30
CA CYS A 161 -0.08 10.02 19.57
C CYS A 161 -1.60 10.12 19.73
N GLU A 162 -2.31 10.68 18.75
CA GLU A 162 -3.78 10.83 18.76
C GLU A 162 -4.50 9.48 18.94
N LYS A 163 -3.94 8.40 18.38
CA LYS A 163 -4.52 7.06 18.46
C LYS A 163 -4.00 6.21 19.63
N GLY A 164 -3.05 6.73 20.42
CA GLY A 164 -2.49 6.01 21.56
C GLY A 164 -1.62 4.80 21.20
N HIS A 165 -1.03 4.77 20.00
CA HIS A 165 -0.22 3.63 19.52
C HIS A 165 1.18 3.62 20.14
N THR A 166 1.25 3.26 21.43
CA THR A 166 2.47 3.35 22.25
C THR A 166 3.69 2.68 21.65
N GLU A 167 3.54 1.53 20.98
CA GLU A 167 4.68 0.84 20.37
C GLU A 167 5.24 1.59 19.14
N VAL A 168 4.36 2.18 18.32
CA VAL A 168 4.77 3.08 17.23
C VAL A 168 5.46 4.32 17.79
N ILE A 169 4.91 4.91 18.85
CA ILE A 169 5.51 6.08 19.51
C ILE A 169 6.93 5.75 20.01
N LYS A 170 7.14 4.60 20.66
CA LYS A 170 8.49 4.18 21.10
C LYS A 170 9.46 4.04 19.93
N LEU A 171 9.04 3.44 18.81
CA LEU A 171 9.87 3.31 17.61
C LEU A 171 10.27 4.67 17.05
N LEU A 172 9.32 5.60 16.99
CA LEU A 172 9.57 6.97 16.53
C LEU A 172 10.51 7.73 17.48
N LEU A 173 10.34 7.59 18.80
CA LEU A 173 11.19 8.22 19.80
C LEU A 173 12.62 7.65 19.84
N ALA A 174 12.83 6.44 19.33
CA ALA A 174 14.16 5.84 19.22
C ALA A 174 14.98 6.37 18.03
N LYS A 175 14.41 7.26 17.22
CA LYS A 175 15.03 7.84 16.04
C LYS A 175 15.33 9.32 16.26
N ASP A 176 16.61 9.68 16.21
CA ASP A 176 17.09 11.03 16.49
C ASP A 176 16.58 12.08 15.48
N ASP A 177 16.26 11.65 14.25
CA ASP A 177 15.78 12.50 13.17
C ASP A 177 14.27 12.75 13.21
N VAL A 178 13.51 12.12 14.13
CA VAL A 178 12.07 12.36 14.27
C VAL A 178 11.79 13.64 15.07
N HIS A 179 11.06 14.57 14.47
CA HIS A 179 10.72 15.86 15.06
C HIS A 179 9.39 15.81 15.83
N VAL A 180 9.48 15.49 17.13
CA VAL A 180 8.31 15.33 18.02
C VAL A 180 7.55 16.63 18.34
N ASN A 181 8.18 17.79 18.12
CA ASN A 181 7.64 19.12 18.46
C ASN A 181 7.05 19.87 17.25
N LEU A 182 6.95 19.22 16.08
CA LEU A 182 6.21 19.78 14.96
C LEU A 182 4.76 20.05 15.38
N LYS A 183 4.19 21.13 14.84
CA LYS A 183 2.81 21.54 15.12
C LYS A 183 1.91 21.21 13.95
N ASP A 184 0.75 20.64 14.24
CA ASP A 184 -0.33 20.47 13.26
C ASP A 184 -1.00 21.82 12.90
N PHE A 185 -1.99 21.79 12.01
CA PHE A 185 -2.73 22.97 11.57
C PHE A 185 -3.41 23.73 12.73
N ALA A 186 -3.74 23.05 13.84
CA ALA A 186 -4.32 23.65 15.03
C ALA A 186 -3.26 24.07 16.07
N SER A 187 -1.99 24.15 15.67
CA SER A 187 -0.85 24.47 16.54
C SER A 187 -0.60 23.45 17.66
N ARG A 188 -1.10 22.22 17.54
CA ARG A 188 -0.92 21.13 18.52
C ARG A 188 0.26 20.25 18.14
N THR A 189 1.04 19.82 19.13
CA THR A 189 2.08 18.78 18.94
C THR A 189 1.48 17.39 19.19
N GLY A 190 2.24 16.33 18.87
CA GLY A 190 1.85 14.96 19.23
C GLY A 190 1.52 14.81 20.73
N PHE A 191 2.26 15.49 21.62
CA PHE A 191 1.97 15.47 23.06
C PHE A 191 0.58 16.03 23.40
N HIS A 192 0.17 17.14 22.78
CA HIS A 192 -1.17 17.70 23.00
C HIS A 192 -2.26 16.68 22.59
N LEU A 193 -2.08 16.02 21.44
CA LEU A 193 -3.02 15.02 20.92
C LEU A 193 -3.10 13.77 21.80
N ALA A 194 -2.01 13.39 22.47
CA ALA A 194 -1.98 12.25 23.37
C ALA A 194 -2.68 12.52 24.73
N CYS A 195 -2.99 13.78 25.04
CA CYS A 195 -3.65 14.19 26.28
C CYS A 195 -5.15 14.51 26.12
N GLU A 196 -5.69 14.46 24.89
CA GLU A 196 -7.12 14.60 24.59
C GLU A 196 -7.86 13.27 24.81
#